data_AF-A0ABD6QW27-F1
#
_entry.id   AF-A0ABD6QW27-F1
#
_cell.length_a   1.000
_cell.length_b   1.000
_cell.length_c   1.000
_cell.angle_alpha   90.00
_cell.angle_beta   90.00
_cell.angle_gamma   90.00
#
_symmetry.space_group_name_H-M   'P 1'
#
loop_
_entity.id
_entity.type
_entity.pdbx_description
1 polymer ?
#
loop_
_entity_poly.entity_id
_entity_poly.type
_entity_poly.pdbx_seq_one_letter_code
_entity_poly.pdbx_strand_id
1 'polypeptide(L)'
;MKKSLLLSLSLMASLSRAEDDGFYMSVGYQIGEAVQQVKNTGAIQNLADRYDNLSNLLNQYNYLNSLVNLASTPSAITSAIDNLSSSAINLTSATTTSPAYQAVALALNA
;
A
#
# COMPACT_ATOMS: atom_id res chain seq x y z
N MET A 1 -6.30 -59.33 14.58
CA MET A 1 -5.60 -59.51 13.28
C MET A 1 -6.51 -59.77 12.08
N LYS A 2 -7.72 -60.33 12.21
CA LYS A 2 -8.61 -60.57 11.05
C LYS A 2 -9.20 -59.29 10.39
N LYS A 3 -9.40 -58.20 11.14
CA LYS A 3 -9.96 -56.93 10.62
C LYS A 3 -8.99 -56.10 9.77
N SER A 4 -7.68 -56.19 10.05
CA SER A 4 -6.65 -55.49 9.27
C SER A 4 -6.41 -56.13 7.90
N LEU A 5 -6.56 -57.46 7.80
CA LEU A 5 -6.44 -58.20 6.54
C LEU A 5 -7.64 -57.94 5.60
N LEU A 6 -8.83 -57.73 6.16
CA LEU A 6 -10.02 -57.38 5.38
C LEU A 6 -9.95 -55.95 4.82
N LEU A 7 -9.36 -55.03 5.58
CA LEU A 7 -9.18 -53.64 5.16
C LEU A 7 -8.13 -53.51 4.03
N SER A 8 -7.04 -54.28 4.10
CA SER A 8 -6.05 -54.33 3.02
C SER A 8 -6.59 -55.05 1.78
N LEU A 9 -7.38 -56.11 1.94
CA LEU A 9 -8.01 -56.82 0.82
C LEU A 9 -9.11 -55.98 0.14
N SER A 10 -9.87 -55.17 0.89
CA SER A 10 -10.81 -54.21 0.32
C SER A 10 -10.12 -53.09 -0.45
N LEU A 11 -8.95 -52.63 0.03
CA LEU A 11 -8.16 -51.59 -0.65
C LEU A 11 -7.57 -52.11 -1.98
N MET A 12 -7.10 -53.36 -2.02
CA MET A 12 -6.60 -53.99 -3.24
C MET A 12 -7.71 -54.31 -4.23
N ALA A 13 -8.91 -54.66 -3.75
CA ALA A 13 -10.09 -54.87 -4.59
C ALA A 13 -10.63 -53.55 -5.19
N SER A 14 -10.51 -52.43 -4.48
CA SER A 14 -10.81 -51.09 -5.04
C SER A 14 -9.77 -50.63 -6.06
N LEU A 15 -8.52 -51.11 -5.97
CA LEU A 15 -7.47 -50.82 -6.95
C LEU A 15 -7.63 -51.67 -8.22
N SER A 16 -8.08 -52.93 -8.08
CA SER A 16 -8.36 -53.84 -9.22
C SER A 16 -9.65 -53.50 -9.98
N ARG A 17 -10.47 -52.58 -9.46
CA ARG A 17 -11.68 -52.04 -10.13
C ARG A 17 -11.49 -50.60 -10.63
N ALA A 18 -10.28 -50.04 -10.48
CA ALA A 18 -9.93 -48.72 -10.99
C ALA A 18 -9.42 -48.75 -12.44
N GLU A 19 -9.29 -49.93 -13.05
CA GLU A 19 -8.79 -50.07 -14.43
C GLU A 19 -9.78 -49.58 -15.50
N ASP A 20 -11.04 -49.27 -15.15
CA ASP A 20 -12.04 -48.75 -16.11
C ASP A 20 -12.57 -47.33 -15.78
N ASP A 21 -12.34 -46.81 -14.57
CA ASP A 21 -12.83 -45.48 -14.12
C ASP A 21 -11.71 -44.49 -13.72
N GLY A 22 -10.48 -44.75 -14.19
CA GLY A 22 -9.30 -43.89 -13.93
C GLY A 22 -9.44 -42.43 -14.39
N PHE A 23 -10.44 -42.13 -15.22
CA PHE A 23 -10.81 -40.77 -15.62
C PHE A 23 -11.34 -39.94 -14.44
N TYR A 24 -12.18 -40.51 -13.57
CA TYR A 24 -12.86 -39.73 -12.52
C TYR A 24 -12.01 -39.47 -11.27
N MET A 25 -11.10 -40.40 -10.91
CA MET A 25 -10.19 -40.22 -9.77
C MET A 25 -9.04 -39.22 -10.06
N SER A 26 -8.52 -39.20 -11.29
CA SER A 26 -7.44 -38.28 -11.68
C SER A 26 -7.96 -36.86 -11.93
N VAL A 27 -9.13 -36.73 -12.58
CA VAL A 27 -9.77 -35.43 -12.83
C VAL A 27 -10.28 -34.80 -11.53
N GLY A 28 -10.85 -35.57 -10.59
CA GLY A 28 -11.29 -35.04 -9.29
C GLY A 28 -10.13 -34.51 -8.41
N TYR A 29 -8.98 -35.19 -8.43
CA TYR A 29 -7.78 -34.74 -7.74
C TYR A 29 -7.16 -33.50 -8.41
N GLN A 30 -7.01 -33.51 -9.74
CA GLN A 30 -6.51 -32.35 -10.50
C GLN A 30 -7.41 -31.13 -10.35
N ILE A 31 -8.74 -31.32 -10.35
CA ILE A 31 -9.71 -30.24 -10.09
C ILE A 31 -9.61 -29.77 -8.64
N GLY A 32 -9.47 -30.67 -7.66
CA GLY A 32 -9.30 -30.32 -6.25
C GLY A 32 -8.04 -29.49 -5.99
N GLU A 33 -6.91 -29.89 -6.57
CA GLU A 33 -5.66 -29.13 -6.53
C GLU A 33 -5.78 -27.79 -7.26
N ALA A 34 -6.35 -27.76 -8.47
CA ALA A 34 -6.52 -26.52 -9.23
C ALA A 34 -7.46 -25.53 -8.52
N VAL A 35 -8.58 -25.98 -7.97
CA VAL A 35 -9.52 -25.13 -7.22
C VAL A 35 -8.87 -24.61 -5.92
N GLN A 36 -8.08 -25.43 -5.23
CA GLN A 36 -7.37 -24.98 -4.03
C GLN A 36 -6.24 -24.01 -4.38
N GLN A 37 -5.51 -24.25 -5.46
CA GLN A 37 -4.50 -23.32 -5.97
C GLN A 37 -5.13 -21.98 -6.36
N VAL A 38 -6.28 -21.96 -7.06
CA VAL A 38 -7.00 -20.73 -7.41
C VAL A 38 -7.56 -20.00 -6.18
N LYS A 39 -8.08 -20.72 -5.19
CA LYS A 39 -8.49 -20.11 -3.91
C LYS A 39 -7.29 -19.54 -3.14
N ASN A 40 -6.18 -20.26 -3.13
CA ASN A 40 -4.94 -19.82 -2.49
C ASN A 40 -4.36 -18.59 -3.21
N THR A 41 -4.39 -18.52 -4.55
CA THR A 41 -3.94 -17.34 -5.29
C THR A 41 -4.85 -16.13 -5.03
N GLY A 42 -6.17 -16.32 -4.93
CA GLY A 42 -7.09 -15.24 -4.53
C GLY A 42 -6.84 -14.75 -3.10
N ALA A 43 -6.58 -15.65 -2.15
CA ALA A 43 -6.23 -15.29 -0.78
C ALA A 43 -4.86 -14.58 -0.69
N ILE A 44 -3.87 -15.03 -1.47
CA ILE A 44 -2.55 -14.40 -1.58
C ILE A 44 -2.65 -13.02 -2.23
N GLN A 45 -3.47 -12.86 -3.28
CA GLN A 45 -3.72 -11.56 -3.90
C GLN A 45 -4.38 -10.59 -2.92
N ASN A 46 -5.41 -11.03 -2.19
CA ASN A 46 -6.04 -10.20 -1.16
C ASN A 46 -5.04 -9.81 -0.05
N LEU A 47 -4.15 -10.72 0.33
CA LEU A 47 -3.10 -10.42 1.30
C LEU A 47 -2.11 -9.37 0.74
N ALA A 48 -1.68 -9.52 -0.51
CA ALA A 48 -0.82 -8.56 -1.19
C ALA A 48 -1.48 -7.16 -1.26
N ASP A 49 -2.74 -7.08 -1.71
CA ASP A 49 -3.49 -5.83 -1.78
C ASP A 49 -3.60 -5.15 -0.40
N ARG A 50 -3.78 -5.95 0.67
CA ARG A 50 -3.80 -5.44 2.06
C ARG A 50 -2.43 -4.95 2.53
N TYR A 51 -1.34 -5.62 2.14
CA TYR A 51 0.02 -5.16 2.43
C TYR A 51 0.33 -3.84 1.70
N ASP A 52 -0.06 -3.71 0.44
CA ASP A 52 0.12 -2.48 -0.33
C ASP A 52 -0.70 -1.32 0.27
N ASN A 53 -1.95 -1.59 0.67
CA ASN A 53 -2.78 -0.60 1.35
C ASN A 53 -2.18 -0.17 2.70
N LEU A 54 -1.70 -1.12 3.50
CA LEU A 54 -1.04 -0.82 4.77
C LEU A 54 0.25 -0.01 4.57
N SER A 55 1.08 -0.39 3.59
CA SER A 55 2.30 0.35 3.24
C SER A 55 1.97 1.79 2.84
N ASN A 56 0.94 1.98 2.02
CA ASN A 56 0.47 3.31 1.63
C ASN A 56 -0.03 4.12 2.83
N LEU A 57 -0.81 3.51 3.73
CA LEU A 57 -1.29 4.16 4.94
C LEU A 57 -0.14 4.58 5.88
N LEU A 58 0.86 3.71 6.08
CA LEU A 58 2.03 4.01 6.90
C LEU A 58 2.86 5.17 6.31
N ASN A 59 3.00 5.22 4.99
CA ASN A 59 3.67 6.34 4.31
C ASN A 59 2.90 7.66 4.51
N GLN A 60 1.58 7.65 4.36
CA GLN A 60 0.73 8.82 4.60
C GLN A 60 0.81 9.27 6.07
N TYR A 61 0.78 8.33 7.02
CA TYR A 61 0.93 8.64 8.44
C TYR A 61 2.27 9.30 8.75
N ASN A 62 3.37 8.75 8.22
CA ASN A 62 4.71 9.31 8.44
C ASN A 62 4.83 10.73 7.88
N TYR A 63 4.29 10.97 6.69
CA TYR A 63 4.23 12.31 6.10
C TYR A 63 3.43 13.27 6.99
N LEU A 64 2.23 12.87 7.41
CA LEU A 64 1.39 13.70 8.27
C LEU A 64 2.05 13.98 9.64
N ASN A 65 2.68 12.97 10.23
CA ASN A 65 3.42 13.12 11.49
C ASN A 65 4.57 14.13 11.34
N SER A 66 5.27 14.12 10.22
CA SER A 66 6.30 15.14 9.93
C SER A 66 5.71 16.54 9.84
N LEU A 67 4.55 16.70 9.18
CA LEU A 67 3.86 17.99 9.08
C LEU A 67 3.36 18.47 10.44
N VAL A 68 2.79 17.58 11.26
CA VAL A 68 2.35 17.91 12.62
C VAL A 68 3.52 18.33 13.49
N ASN A 69 4.65 17.62 13.42
CA ASN A 69 5.86 18.00 14.16
C ASN A 69 6.35 19.39 13.75
N LEU A 70 6.42 19.67 12.44
CA LEU A 70 6.83 20.99 11.95
C LEU A 70 5.84 22.08 12.40
N ALA A 71 4.54 21.85 12.22
CA ALA A 71 3.48 22.78 12.57
C ALA A 71 3.31 22.99 14.08
N SER A 72 3.77 22.05 14.90
CA SER A 72 3.74 22.14 16.36
C SER A 72 5.05 22.61 16.97
N THR A 73 6.09 22.83 16.15
CA THR A 73 7.39 23.33 16.61
C THR A 73 7.34 24.85 16.73
N PRO A 74 7.33 25.43 17.95
CA PRO A 74 7.11 26.86 18.12
C PRO A 74 8.16 27.73 17.42
N SER A 75 9.42 27.31 17.41
CA SER A 75 10.50 28.03 16.72
C SER A 75 10.33 28.08 15.20
N ALA A 76 9.78 27.02 14.58
CA ALA A 76 9.48 26.99 13.15
C ALA A 76 8.33 27.95 12.81
N ILE A 77 7.30 27.99 13.67
CA ILE A 77 6.17 28.91 13.55
C ILE A 77 6.65 30.36 13.67
N THR A 78 7.40 30.69 14.73
CA THR A 78 7.94 32.04 14.93
C THR A 78 8.83 32.47 13.78
N SER A 79 9.73 31.61 13.31
CA SER A 79 10.60 31.93 12.16
C SER A 79 9.80 32.21 10.88
N ALA A 80 8.74 31.45 10.63
CA ALA A 80 7.85 31.69 9.49
C ALA A 80 7.13 33.04 9.60
N ILE A 81 6.62 33.38 10.80
CA ILE A 81 5.97 34.66 11.07
C ILE A 81 6.95 35.82 10.88
N ASP A 82 8.16 35.73 11.42
CA ASP A 82 9.18 36.77 11.30
C ASP A 82 9.58 37.03 9.85
N ASN A 83 9.77 35.96 9.06
CA ASN A 83 10.06 36.06 7.63
C ASN A 83 8.92 36.71 6.84
N LEU A 84 7.66 36.35 7.12
CA LEU A 84 6.49 36.95 6.48
C LEU A 84 6.33 38.42 6.87
N SER A 85 6.50 38.75 8.15
CA SER A 85 6.43 40.12 8.67
C SER A 85 7.51 41.00 8.03
N SER A 86 8.75 40.53 8.01
CA SER A 86 9.87 41.22 7.36
C SER A 86 9.63 41.41 5.86
N SER A 87 9.11 40.39 5.17
CA SER A 87 8.77 40.47 3.75
C SER A 87 7.67 41.50 3.48
N ALA A 88 6.63 41.54 4.32
CA ALA A 88 5.54 42.51 4.19
C ALA A 88 6.01 43.95 4.44
N ILE A 89 6.85 44.17 5.47
CA ILE A 89 7.47 45.47 5.74
C ILE A 89 8.36 45.88 4.57
N ASN A 90 9.21 44.98 4.08
CA ASN A 90 10.07 45.24 2.93
C ASN A 90 9.24 45.57 1.68
N LEU A 91 8.11 44.90 1.45
CA LEU A 91 7.26 45.16 0.30
C LEU A 91 6.59 46.54 0.36
N THR A 92 6.20 46.99 1.55
CA THR A 92 5.34 48.19 1.72
C THR A 92 6.09 49.46 2.11
N SER A 93 7.20 49.33 2.82
CA SER A 93 7.87 50.45 3.48
C SER A 93 9.26 50.74 2.91
N ALA A 94 9.91 49.76 2.28
CA ALA A 94 11.19 49.98 1.64
C ALA A 94 11.03 50.57 0.23
N THR A 95 12.00 51.35 -0.21
CA THR A 95 12.05 51.87 -1.59
C THR A 95 13.15 51.19 -2.40
N THR A 96 14.29 50.91 -1.78
CA THR A 96 15.44 50.30 -2.47
C THR A 96 15.31 48.78 -2.59
N THR A 97 14.87 48.10 -1.54
CA THR A 97 14.77 46.63 -1.45
C THR A 97 13.36 46.09 -1.68
N SER A 98 12.36 46.97 -1.82
CA SER A 98 10.98 46.57 -2.11
C SER A 98 10.84 46.17 -3.57
N PRO A 99 10.48 44.91 -3.88
CA PRO A 99 10.20 44.53 -5.26
C PRO A 99 8.95 45.25 -5.81
N ALA A 100 7.97 45.59 -4.97
CA ALA A 100 6.78 46.33 -5.41
C ALA A 100 7.12 47.77 -5.79
N TYR A 101 7.90 48.47 -4.95
CA TYR A 101 8.34 49.82 -5.28
C TYR A 101 9.17 49.83 -6.56
N GLN A 102 10.12 48.90 -6.68
CA GLN A 102 10.99 48.80 -7.85
C GLN A 102 10.19 48.49 -9.12
N ALA A 103 9.18 47.62 -9.05
CA ALA A 103 8.31 47.33 -10.19
C ALA A 103 7.52 48.57 -10.66
N VAL A 104 6.98 49.36 -9.72
CA VAL A 104 6.27 50.61 -10.05
C VAL A 104 7.23 51.66 -10.60
N ALA A 105 8.39 51.84 -9.96
CA ALA A 105 9.40 52.78 -10.43
C ALA A 105 9.87 52.43 -11.84
N LEU A 106 10.08 51.14 -12.15
CA LEU A 106 10.42 50.69 -13.50
C LEU A 106 9.31 51.02 -14.49
N ALA A 107 8.05 50.75 -14.16
CA ALA A 107 6.91 51.03 -15.04
C ALA A 107 6.70 52.53 -15.31
N LEU A 108 7.04 53.40 -14.35
CA LEU A 108 6.95 54.86 -14.51
C LEU A 108 8.13 55.46 -15.29
N ASN A 109 9.26 54.75 -15.37
CA ASN A 109 10.46 55.20 -16.09
C ASN A 109 10.64 54.53 -17.47
N ALA A 110 9.73 53.63 -17.86
CA ALA A 110 9.70 52.98 -19.17
C ALA A 110 9.06 53.88 -20.23
#